data_AF-A0A8J2ZZ20-F1
#
_entry.id   AF-A0A8J2ZZ20-F1
#
_cell.length_a   1.000
_cell.length_b   1.000
_cell.length_c   1.000
_cell.angle_alpha   90.00
_cell.angle_beta   90.00
_cell.angle_gamma   90.00
#
_symmetry.space_group_name_H-M   'P 1'
#
loop_
_entity.id
_entity.type
_entity.pdbx_description
1 polymer ?
#
loop_
_entity_poly.entity_id
_entity_poly.type
_entity_poly.pdbx_seq_one_letter_code
_entity_poly.pdbx_strand_id
1 'polypeptide(L)'
;MKVPTRAWGLMTNIYRNVLPDVREELSTWKKRAEHIPDPELRKQALASIQSKTFHCEGGGIYSLIAGDRKNEVIKFIVAYQTISDYLDNLCDRSTSLDPADFEALHEAMKHALTPGVPHNDYYRHRAEKEDAGYLEQLVETCQSFLATLNDYNTIKPMLHELAGYYCDLQVHKHVKHDLRVPRLQEWFGQYKDQLPQMSWYEFSASSGSTLGIFCLVSYAAADYPMETLASRIKEGYFPWVQGLHILLDYFVDQEEDKQGGDLNFCFYYENEEMLIERFNHFIKQADLSIAVLPHANFHRLINKGLLAIYLADQKVNEQNKVRRLARRIIRKAGGAGWFFLMNGWLYRRIKPGL
;
A
#
# COMPACT_ATOMS: atom_id res chain seq x y z
N MET A 1 9.93 8.72 -21.22
CA MET A 1 10.30 9.88 -20.35
C MET A 1 11.44 9.49 -19.40
N LYS A 2 12.39 10.37 -19.04
CA LYS A 2 13.45 10.04 -18.06
C LYS A 2 12.89 10.07 -16.64
N VAL A 3 13.22 9.06 -15.82
CA VAL A 3 12.81 8.98 -14.41
C VAL A 3 13.40 10.17 -13.62
N PRO A 4 12.58 10.95 -12.90
CA PRO A 4 13.05 12.14 -12.20
C PRO A 4 13.94 11.78 -11.00
N THR A 5 15.08 12.46 -10.88
CA THR A 5 16.08 12.22 -9.82
C THR A 5 16.19 13.36 -8.80
N ARG A 6 15.44 14.44 -8.99
CA ARG A 6 15.42 15.63 -8.12
C ARG A 6 13.98 15.95 -7.71
N ALA A 7 13.81 16.46 -6.49
CA ALA A 7 12.49 16.71 -5.91
C ALA A 7 11.59 17.59 -6.79
N TRP A 8 12.10 18.71 -7.31
CA TRP A 8 11.30 19.60 -8.18
C TRP A 8 10.82 18.92 -9.47
N GLY A 9 11.71 18.15 -10.12
CA GLY A 9 11.34 17.38 -11.31
C GLY A 9 10.33 16.28 -11.01
N LEU A 10 10.46 15.61 -9.86
CA LEU A 10 9.49 14.61 -9.41
C LEU A 10 8.12 15.25 -9.18
N MET A 11 8.04 16.32 -8.38
CA MET A 11 6.77 17.00 -8.09
C MET A 11 6.09 17.51 -9.37
N THR A 12 6.85 18.08 -10.30
CA THR A 12 6.31 18.57 -11.58
C THR A 12 5.66 17.43 -12.37
N ASN A 13 6.32 16.26 -12.43
CA ASN A 13 5.76 15.09 -13.10
C ASN A 13 4.55 14.51 -12.36
N ILE A 14 4.56 14.47 -11.03
CA ILE A 14 3.41 14.02 -10.24
C ILE A 14 2.18 14.87 -10.58
N TYR A 15 2.28 16.19 -10.44
CA TYR A 15 1.13 17.08 -10.62
C TYR A 15 0.62 17.14 -12.05
N ARG A 16 1.50 17.06 -13.05
CA ARG A 16 1.12 17.22 -14.47
C ARG A 16 0.77 15.90 -15.14
N ASN A 17 1.45 14.82 -14.77
CA ASN A 17 1.46 13.58 -15.54
C ASN A 17 1.01 12.35 -14.74
N VAL A 18 0.78 12.43 -13.43
CA VAL A 18 0.35 11.27 -12.64
C VAL A 18 -1.02 11.51 -12.02
N LEU A 19 -1.18 12.59 -11.24
CA LEU A 19 -2.41 12.84 -10.51
C LEU A 19 -3.64 13.01 -11.41
N PRO A 20 -3.58 13.72 -12.56
CA PRO A 20 -4.74 13.82 -13.45
C PRO A 20 -5.21 12.45 -13.93
N ASP A 21 -4.29 11.64 -14.44
CA ASP A 21 -4.58 10.32 -15.01
C ASP A 21 -5.09 9.35 -13.93
N VAL A 22 -4.48 9.33 -12.74
CA VAL A 22 -4.96 8.53 -11.60
C VAL A 22 -6.40 8.91 -11.23
N ARG A 23 -6.72 10.21 -11.20
CA ARG A 23 -8.06 10.71 -10.85
C ARG A 23 -9.08 10.40 -11.92
N GLU A 24 -8.69 10.41 -13.19
CA GLU A 24 -9.54 9.99 -14.30
C GLU A 24 -9.92 8.51 -14.18
N GLU A 25 -8.94 7.64 -13.89
CA GLU A 25 -9.20 6.21 -13.68
C GLU A 25 -10.06 5.97 -12.43
N LEU A 26 -9.79 6.65 -11.30
CA LEU A 26 -10.62 6.56 -10.10
C LEU A 26 -12.06 7.06 -10.35
N SER A 27 -12.24 8.11 -11.15
CA SER A 27 -13.57 8.60 -11.52
C SER A 27 -14.36 7.55 -12.31
N THR A 28 -13.67 6.79 -13.16
CA THR A 28 -14.27 5.66 -13.89
C THR A 28 -14.70 4.55 -12.94
N TRP A 29 -13.84 4.16 -12.00
CA TRP A 29 -14.19 3.15 -10.99
C TRP A 29 -15.28 3.61 -10.04
N LYS A 30 -15.30 4.90 -9.67
CA LYS A 30 -16.38 5.47 -8.86
C LYS A 30 -17.73 5.36 -9.56
N LYS A 31 -17.80 5.73 -10.84
CA LYS A 31 -19.04 5.59 -11.63
C LYS A 31 -19.51 4.15 -11.70
N ARG A 32 -18.59 3.18 -11.82
CA ARG A 32 -18.94 1.74 -11.78
C ARG A 32 -19.47 1.35 -10.39
N ALA A 33 -18.80 1.79 -9.32
CA ALA A 33 -19.23 1.53 -7.95
C ALA A 33 -20.65 2.08 -7.66
N GLU A 34 -21.02 3.24 -8.22
CA GLU A 34 -22.37 3.82 -8.08
C GLU A 34 -23.49 2.91 -8.62
N HIS A 35 -23.17 1.97 -9.52
CA HIS A 35 -24.12 1.03 -10.12
C HIS A 35 -24.15 -0.34 -9.43
N ILE A 36 -23.34 -0.56 -8.38
CA ILE A 36 -23.39 -1.80 -7.58
C ILE A 36 -24.81 -1.94 -6.99
N PRO A 37 -25.55 -3.04 -7.24
CA PRO A 37 -26.91 -3.23 -6.73
C PRO A 37 -26.99 -3.30 -5.21
N ASP A 38 -26.15 -4.14 -4.60
CA ASP A 38 -26.13 -4.34 -3.16
C ASP A 38 -25.77 -3.02 -2.43
N PRO A 39 -26.62 -2.53 -1.52
CA PRO A 39 -26.40 -1.23 -0.89
C PRO A 39 -25.17 -1.18 0.00
N GLU A 40 -24.77 -2.29 0.64
CA GLU A 40 -23.61 -2.32 1.51
C GLU A 40 -22.32 -2.43 0.69
N LEU A 41 -22.26 -3.30 -0.32
CA LEU A 41 -21.11 -3.37 -1.24
C LEU A 41 -20.88 -2.01 -1.94
N ARG A 42 -21.96 -1.38 -2.44
CA ARG A 42 -21.90 -0.05 -3.05
C ARG A 42 -21.34 0.99 -2.09
N LYS A 43 -21.86 1.02 -0.86
CA LYS A 43 -21.41 1.95 0.18
C LYS A 43 -19.92 1.76 0.47
N GLN A 44 -19.47 0.52 0.64
CA GLN A 44 -18.07 0.26 0.97
C GLN A 44 -17.11 0.56 -0.18
N ALA A 45 -17.48 0.28 -1.43
CA ALA A 45 -16.71 0.64 -2.62
C ALA A 45 -16.59 2.17 -2.81
N LEU A 46 -17.69 2.91 -2.60
CA LEU A 46 -17.65 4.37 -2.69
C LEU A 46 -16.87 5.00 -1.54
N ALA A 47 -17.02 4.46 -0.32
CA ALA A 47 -16.30 4.92 0.86
C ALA A 47 -14.78 4.69 0.72
N SER A 48 -14.35 3.54 0.18
CA SER A 48 -12.93 3.25 -0.03
C SER A 48 -12.32 4.25 -1.02
N ILE A 49 -12.97 4.51 -2.17
CA ILE A 49 -12.49 5.51 -3.13
C ILE A 49 -12.42 6.90 -2.50
N GLN A 50 -13.46 7.33 -1.78
CA GLN A 50 -13.52 8.67 -1.19
C GLN A 50 -12.43 8.91 -0.16
N SER A 51 -12.21 7.95 0.75
CA SER A 51 -11.29 8.10 1.89
C SER A 51 -9.84 7.72 1.54
N LYS A 52 -9.62 6.80 0.59
CA LYS A 52 -8.32 6.18 0.31
C LYS A 52 -7.73 6.57 -1.06
N THR A 53 -8.26 7.60 -1.72
CA THR A 53 -7.72 8.14 -3.01
C THR A 53 -6.20 8.35 -2.98
N PHE A 54 -5.64 8.76 -1.83
CA PHE A 54 -4.22 9.05 -1.70
C PHE A 54 -3.32 7.81 -1.90
N HIS A 55 -3.83 6.59 -1.65
CA HIS A 55 -3.10 5.34 -1.94
C HIS A 55 -2.84 5.20 -3.44
N CYS A 56 -3.87 5.41 -4.27
CA CYS A 56 -3.75 5.40 -5.72
C CYS A 56 -2.88 6.55 -6.24
N GLU A 57 -3.01 7.75 -5.67
CA GLU A 57 -2.18 8.91 -6.05
C GLU A 57 -0.69 8.65 -5.74
N GLY A 58 -0.38 8.06 -4.59
CA GLY A 58 0.97 7.67 -4.19
C GLY A 58 1.53 6.50 -5.00
N GLY A 59 0.74 5.44 -5.20
CA GLY A 59 1.10 4.30 -6.04
C GLY A 59 1.35 4.71 -7.49
N GLY A 60 0.52 5.59 -8.04
CA GLY A 60 0.64 6.08 -9.42
C GLY A 60 1.98 6.73 -9.74
N ILE A 61 2.72 7.22 -8.74
CA ILE A 61 4.06 7.81 -8.93
C ILE A 61 5.04 6.79 -9.54
N TYR A 62 4.87 5.49 -9.26
CA TYR A 62 5.69 4.42 -9.81
C TYR A 62 5.53 4.26 -11.32
N SER A 63 4.44 4.75 -11.91
CA SER A 63 4.26 4.74 -13.36
C SER A 63 5.31 5.59 -14.10
N LEU A 64 5.98 6.52 -13.40
CA LEU A 64 7.08 7.32 -13.96
C LEU A 64 8.31 6.48 -14.35
N ILE A 65 8.43 5.25 -13.82
CA ILE A 65 9.45 4.27 -14.24
C ILE A 65 9.05 3.61 -15.58
N ALA A 66 7.76 3.43 -15.85
CA ALA A 66 7.22 2.64 -16.95
C ALA A 66 7.37 3.28 -18.35
N GLY A 67 8.05 4.42 -18.44
CA GLY A 67 8.34 5.08 -19.72
C GLY A 67 7.07 5.40 -20.51
N ASP A 68 6.93 4.82 -21.69
CA ASP A 68 5.81 5.07 -22.60
C ASP A 68 4.54 4.30 -22.19
N ARG A 69 4.69 3.27 -21.35
CA ARG A 69 3.58 2.46 -20.78
C ARG A 69 3.01 3.03 -19.49
N LYS A 70 3.37 4.28 -19.15
CA LYS A 70 2.93 4.99 -17.93
C LYS A 70 1.42 4.89 -17.68
N ASN A 71 0.60 5.18 -18.68
CA ASN A 71 -0.87 5.19 -18.51
C ASN A 71 -1.43 3.78 -18.25
N GLU A 72 -0.87 2.76 -18.87
CA GLU A 72 -1.29 1.36 -18.64
C GLU A 72 -0.90 0.91 -17.22
N VAL A 73 0.28 1.30 -16.75
CA VAL A 73 0.69 1.06 -15.35
C VAL A 73 -0.19 1.82 -14.36
N ILE A 74 -0.60 3.07 -14.66
CA ILE A 74 -1.57 3.79 -13.82
C ILE A 74 -2.88 3.01 -13.71
N LYS A 75 -3.42 2.50 -14.82
CA LYS A 75 -4.63 1.66 -14.83
C LYS A 75 -4.48 0.43 -13.94
N PHE A 76 -3.36 -0.29 -14.07
CA PHE A 76 -3.06 -1.44 -13.21
C PHE A 76 -3.00 -1.07 -11.73
N ILE A 77 -2.25 -0.01 -11.39
CA ILE A 77 -2.06 0.41 -10.00
C ILE A 77 -3.40 0.86 -9.39
N VAL A 78 -4.18 1.65 -10.11
CA VAL A 78 -5.49 2.12 -9.64
C VAL A 78 -6.42 0.93 -9.44
N ALA A 79 -6.50 -0.01 -10.39
CA ALA A 79 -7.33 -1.20 -10.23
C ALA A 79 -6.90 -2.05 -9.04
N TYR A 80 -5.62 -2.40 -8.94
CA TYR A 80 -5.11 -3.26 -7.86
C TYR A 80 -5.25 -2.62 -6.48
N GLN A 81 -4.96 -1.31 -6.37
CA GLN A 81 -5.14 -0.59 -5.12
C GLN A 81 -6.62 -0.41 -4.75
N THR A 82 -7.50 -0.22 -5.75
CA THR A 82 -8.94 -0.16 -5.51
C THR A 82 -9.47 -1.50 -4.99
N ILE A 83 -8.97 -2.64 -5.47
CA ILE A 83 -9.26 -3.96 -4.88
C ILE A 83 -8.82 -3.96 -3.41
N SER A 84 -7.56 -3.67 -3.12
CA SER A 84 -7.01 -3.61 -1.76
C SER A 84 -7.87 -2.78 -0.81
N ASP A 85 -8.17 -1.53 -1.17
CA ASP A 85 -8.90 -0.58 -0.32
C ASP A 85 -10.38 -0.98 -0.13
N TYR A 86 -11.01 -1.54 -1.17
CA TYR A 86 -12.37 -2.05 -1.11
C TYR A 86 -12.47 -3.28 -0.22
N LEU A 87 -11.57 -4.26 -0.39
CA LEU A 87 -11.58 -5.48 0.41
C LEU A 87 -11.26 -5.21 1.89
N ASP A 88 -10.34 -4.28 2.17
CA ASP A 88 -10.05 -3.84 3.55
C ASP A 88 -11.31 -3.25 4.20
N ASN A 89 -12.05 -2.37 3.52
CA ASN A 89 -13.34 -1.87 4.02
C ASN A 89 -14.37 -2.99 4.27
N LEU A 90 -14.46 -3.96 3.34
CA LEU A 90 -15.37 -5.10 3.48
C LEU A 90 -14.99 -6.01 4.67
N CYS A 91 -13.72 -6.08 5.04
CA CYS A 91 -13.25 -6.86 6.19
C CYS A 91 -13.46 -6.09 7.50
N ASP A 92 -13.09 -4.81 7.55
CA ASP A 92 -13.27 -3.93 8.72
C ASP A 92 -14.74 -3.77 9.14
N ARG A 93 -15.64 -3.72 8.16
CA ARG A 93 -17.08 -3.52 8.39
C ARG A 93 -17.88 -4.81 8.34
N SER A 94 -17.20 -5.96 8.25
CA SER A 94 -17.85 -7.26 8.24
C SER A 94 -18.50 -7.58 9.58
N THR A 95 -19.73 -8.09 9.51
CA THR A 95 -20.42 -8.67 10.68
C THR A 95 -20.07 -10.15 10.89
N SER A 96 -19.50 -10.83 9.89
CA SER A 96 -19.19 -12.27 9.94
C SER A 96 -17.98 -12.56 10.85
N LEU A 97 -16.97 -11.68 10.81
CA LEU A 97 -15.64 -11.90 11.41
C LEU A 97 -15.05 -13.28 11.03
N ASP A 98 -15.46 -13.82 9.87
CA ASP A 98 -15.16 -15.17 9.41
C ASP A 98 -13.88 -15.15 8.55
N PRO A 99 -12.79 -15.83 8.98
CA PRO A 99 -11.58 -15.91 8.18
C PRO A 99 -11.81 -16.53 6.79
N ALA A 100 -12.77 -17.44 6.62
CA ALA A 100 -13.04 -18.04 5.32
C ALA A 100 -13.58 -17.02 4.30
N ASP A 101 -14.40 -16.08 4.76
CA ASP A 101 -14.87 -14.95 3.97
C ASP A 101 -13.73 -13.99 3.60
N PHE A 102 -12.87 -13.66 4.55
CA PHE A 102 -11.71 -12.80 4.26
C PHE A 102 -10.72 -13.46 3.30
N GLU A 103 -10.48 -14.77 3.44
CA GLU A 103 -9.65 -15.54 2.51
C GLU A 103 -10.26 -15.54 1.10
N ALA A 104 -11.57 -15.78 0.98
CA ALA A 104 -12.29 -15.78 -0.29
C ALA A 104 -12.24 -14.42 -1.00
N LEU A 105 -12.43 -13.32 -0.28
CA LEU A 105 -12.28 -11.98 -0.84
C LEU A 105 -10.87 -11.76 -1.39
N HIS A 106 -9.84 -12.10 -0.61
CA HIS A 106 -8.45 -11.84 -0.97
C HIS A 106 -7.89 -12.76 -2.05
N GLU A 107 -8.62 -13.82 -2.45
CA GLU A 107 -8.36 -14.51 -3.72
C GLU A 107 -8.40 -13.55 -4.90
N ALA A 108 -9.25 -12.52 -4.89
CA ALA A 108 -9.32 -11.52 -5.95
C ALA A 108 -7.97 -10.81 -6.16
N MET A 109 -7.24 -10.49 -5.08
CA MET A 109 -5.90 -9.89 -5.21
C MET A 109 -4.89 -10.86 -5.83
N LYS A 110 -4.94 -12.15 -5.45
CA LYS A 110 -4.08 -13.18 -6.06
C LYS A 110 -4.44 -13.41 -7.54
N HIS A 111 -5.72 -13.40 -7.86
CA HIS A 111 -6.23 -13.55 -9.23
C HIS A 111 -5.91 -12.33 -10.11
N ALA A 112 -5.95 -11.12 -9.57
CA ALA A 112 -5.54 -9.90 -10.27
C ALA A 112 -4.07 -9.97 -10.74
N LEU A 113 -3.24 -10.74 -10.03
CA LEU A 113 -1.83 -10.97 -10.38
C LEU A 113 -1.61 -12.23 -11.23
N THR A 114 -2.67 -12.93 -11.65
CA THR A 114 -2.60 -14.20 -12.41
C THR A 114 -3.38 -14.11 -13.72
N PRO A 115 -2.78 -13.64 -14.82
CA PRO A 115 -3.43 -13.64 -16.13
C PRO A 115 -3.99 -15.01 -16.50
N GLY A 116 -5.27 -15.02 -16.91
CA GLY A 116 -5.95 -16.21 -17.42
C GLY A 116 -6.53 -17.15 -16.36
N VAL A 117 -6.40 -16.86 -15.06
CA VAL A 117 -7.14 -17.62 -14.04
C VAL A 117 -8.62 -17.24 -14.08
N PRO A 118 -9.56 -18.20 -14.09
CA PRO A 118 -10.98 -17.90 -14.06
C PRO A 118 -11.37 -17.23 -12.74
N HIS A 119 -12.45 -16.45 -12.77
CA HIS A 119 -13.01 -15.86 -11.57
C HIS A 119 -13.69 -16.93 -10.70
N ASN A 120 -13.57 -16.76 -9.39
CA ASN A 120 -14.35 -17.48 -8.40
C ASN A 120 -15.47 -16.56 -7.88
N ASP A 121 -16.49 -17.14 -7.23
CA ASP A 121 -17.37 -16.36 -6.35
C ASP A 121 -16.54 -15.90 -5.13
N TYR A 122 -15.99 -14.68 -5.20
CA TYR A 122 -15.21 -14.07 -4.12
C TYR A 122 -16.08 -13.75 -2.89
N TYR A 123 -17.41 -13.65 -3.07
CA TYR A 123 -18.37 -13.34 -2.01
C TYR A 123 -19.07 -14.59 -1.46
N ARG A 124 -18.56 -15.80 -1.76
CA ARG A 124 -19.23 -17.07 -1.47
C ARG A 124 -19.59 -17.32 -0.01
N HIS A 125 -18.87 -16.71 0.94
CA HIS A 125 -19.06 -16.87 2.39
C HIS A 125 -19.79 -15.69 3.06
N ARG A 126 -20.39 -14.78 2.28
CA ARG A 126 -21.20 -13.67 2.81
C ARG A 126 -22.59 -13.60 2.16
N ALA A 127 -23.46 -12.78 2.76
CA ALA A 127 -24.82 -12.57 2.25
C ALA A 127 -24.83 -11.59 1.07
N GLU A 128 -24.00 -10.55 1.14
CA GLU A 128 -23.89 -9.50 0.13
C GLU A 128 -22.99 -9.98 -1.01
N LYS A 129 -23.59 -10.30 -2.17
CA LYS A 129 -22.85 -10.84 -3.33
C LYS A 129 -23.01 -10.04 -4.62
N GLU A 130 -24.08 -9.27 -4.72
CA GLU A 130 -24.49 -8.61 -5.97
C GLU A 130 -23.72 -7.29 -6.17
N ASP A 131 -22.50 -7.38 -6.71
CA ASP A 131 -21.63 -6.23 -7.02
C ASP A 131 -21.67 -5.78 -8.50
N ALA A 132 -22.53 -6.39 -9.32
CA ALA A 132 -22.61 -6.19 -10.77
C ALA A 132 -21.26 -6.38 -11.52
N GLY A 133 -20.43 -7.31 -11.04
CA GLY A 133 -19.13 -7.65 -11.63
C GLY A 133 -18.05 -6.60 -11.36
N TYR A 134 -18.24 -5.73 -10.36
CA TYR A 134 -17.30 -4.67 -10.04
C TYR A 134 -15.90 -5.20 -9.68
N LEU A 135 -15.82 -6.16 -8.76
CA LEU A 135 -14.56 -6.77 -8.34
C LEU A 135 -13.92 -7.58 -9.46
N GLU A 136 -14.73 -8.31 -10.22
CA GLU A 136 -14.27 -9.07 -11.40
C GLU A 136 -13.62 -8.15 -12.45
N GLN A 137 -14.26 -7.04 -12.79
CA GLN A 137 -13.72 -6.08 -13.77
C GLN A 137 -12.41 -5.44 -13.30
N LEU A 138 -12.25 -5.19 -11.99
CA LEU A 138 -10.98 -4.74 -11.42
C LEU A 138 -9.89 -5.81 -11.60
N VAL A 139 -10.20 -7.07 -11.29
CA VAL A 139 -9.31 -8.23 -11.48
C VAL A 139 -8.90 -8.36 -12.95
N GLU A 140 -9.86 -8.33 -13.88
CA GLU A 140 -9.62 -8.41 -15.33
C GLU A 140 -8.73 -7.27 -15.83
N THR A 141 -8.88 -6.07 -15.28
CA THR A 141 -8.05 -4.92 -15.65
C THR A 141 -6.58 -5.20 -15.32
N CYS A 142 -6.31 -5.77 -14.14
CA CYS A 142 -4.96 -6.16 -13.76
C CYS A 142 -4.43 -7.31 -14.61
N GLN A 143 -5.21 -8.38 -14.78
CA GLN A 143 -4.83 -9.55 -15.56
C GLN A 143 -4.52 -9.19 -17.02
N SER A 144 -5.38 -8.38 -17.64
CA SER A 144 -5.24 -7.96 -19.04
C SER A 144 -3.94 -7.21 -19.28
N PHE A 145 -3.54 -6.34 -18.35
CA PHE A 145 -2.27 -5.62 -18.45
C PHE A 145 -1.06 -6.53 -18.18
N LEU A 146 -1.12 -7.35 -17.12
CA LEU A 146 -0.01 -8.26 -16.79
C LEU A 146 0.23 -9.30 -17.89
N ALA A 147 -0.81 -9.71 -18.62
CA ALA A 147 -0.71 -10.62 -19.77
C ALA A 147 0.16 -10.06 -20.91
N THR A 148 0.33 -8.73 -21.01
CA THR A 148 1.12 -8.12 -22.07
C THR A 148 2.58 -7.88 -21.68
N LEU A 149 3.02 -8.22 -20.46
CA LEU A 149 4.39 -8.00 -20.04
C LEU A 149 5.28 -9.15 -20.52
N ASN A 150 6.37 -8.83 -21.22
CA ASN A 150 7.35 -9.81 -21.70
C ASN A 150 7.92 -10.66 -20.54
N ASP A 151 8.24 -10.00 -19.42
CA ASP A 151 8.86 -10.61 -18.24
C ASP A 151 7.86 -11.00 -17.14
N TYR A 152 6.55 -11.16 -17.46
CA TYR A 152 5.55 -11.49 -16.44
C TYR A 152 5.90 -12.77 -15.66
N ASN A 153 6.29 -13.84 -16.36
CA ASN A 153 6.64 -15.12 -15.73
C ASN A 153 7.81 -14.99 -14.75
N THR A 154 8.74 -14.06 -15.03
CA THR A 154 9.90 -13.78 -14.20
C THR A 154 9.49 -13.06 -12.91
N ILE A 155 8.59 -12.07 -12.98
CA ILE A 155 8.18 -11.30 -11.80
C ILE A 155 7.09 -12.00 -10.98
N LYS A 156 6.31 -12.91 -11.59
CA LYS A 156 5.16 -13.58 -10.99
C LYS A 156 5.43 -14.14 -9.58
N PRO A 157 6.51 -14.90 -9.31
CA PRO A 157 6.74 -15.45 -7.97
C PRO A 157 6.83 -14.37 -6.89
N MET A 158 7.51 -13.26 -7.16
CA MET A 158 7.67 -12.15 -6.22
C MET A 158 6.37 -11.37 -6.03
N LEU A 159 5.59 -11.19 -7.10
CA LEU A 159 4.26 -10.57 -7.01
C LEU A 159 3.35 -11.38 -6.06
N HIS A 160 3.32 -12.71 -6.24
CA HIS A 160 2.51 -13.61 -5.42
C HIS A 160 3.02 -13.72 -3.99
N GLU A 161 4.34 -13.66 -3.77
CA GLU A 161 4.89 -13.67 -2.41
C GLU A 161 4.46 -12.42 -1.64
N LEU A 162 4.63 -11.23 -2.23
CA LEU A 162 4.23 -9.96 -1.60
C LEU A 162 2.72 -9.87 -1.40
N ALA A 163 1.94 -10.28 -2.39
CA ALA A 163 0.48 -10.34 -2.27
C ALA A 163 0.04 -11.38 -1.24
N GLY A 164 0.76 -12.50 -1.10
CA GLY A 164 0.55 -13.50 -0.08
C GLY A 164 0.67 -12.90 1.32
N TYR A 165 1.78 -12.21 1.60
CA TYR A 165 1.96 -11.52 2.89
C TYR A 165 0.84 -10.52 3.18
N TYR A 166 0.44 -9.74 2.17
CA TYR A 166 -0.66 -8.80 2.31
C TYR A 166 -1.98 -9.50 2.63
N CYS A 167 -2.36 -10.52 1.86
CA CYS A 167 -3.61 -11.25 2.05
C CYS A 167 -3.67 -11.93 3.43
N ASP A 168 -2.58 -12.57 3.85
CA ASP A 168 -2.50 -13.26 5.15
C ASP A 168 -2.66 -12.26 6.30
N LEU A 169 -2.00 -11.09 6.21
CA LEU A 169 -2.19 -9.99 7.15
C LEU A 169 -3.67 -9.61 7.26
N GLN A 170 -4.34 -9.39 6.12
CA GLN A 170 -5.73 -8.97 6.10
C GLN A 170 -6.68 -10.00 6.71
N VAL A 171 -6.43 -11.29 6.51
CA VAL A 171 -7.20 -12.34 7.18
C VAL A 171 -6.94 -12.30 8.69
N HIS A 172 -5.68 -12.21 9.12
CA HIS A 172 -5.32 -12.27 10.54
C HIS A 172 -5.74 -11.03 11.36
N LYS A 173 -5.74 -9.83 10.77
CA LYS A 173 -6.10 -8.60 11.50
C LYS A 173 -7.60 -8.36 11.66
N HIS A 174 -8.46 -9.00 10.85
CA HIS A 174 -9.90 -8.74 10.84
C HIS A 174 -10.76 -9.81 11.54
N VAL A 175 -10.18 -10.93 11.98
CA VAL A 175 -10.91 -11.89 12.83
C VAL A 175 -11.29 -11.28 14.18
N LYS A 176 -12.03 -12.03 15.01
CA LYS A 176 -12.37 -11.67 16.39
C LYS A 176 -11.15 -11.15 17.15
N HIS A 177 -11.36 -10.07 17.91
CA HIS A 177 -10.28 -9.28 18.54
C HIS A 177 -9.32 -10.13 19.39
N ASP A 178 -9.83 -11.09 20.16
CA ASP A 178 -9.07 -12.01 21.00
C ASP A 178 -8.18 -13.00 20.22
N LEU A 179 -8.48 -13.23 18.93
CA LEU A 179 -7.73 -14.13 18.06
C LEU A 179 -6.68 -13.42 17.20
N ARG A 180 -6.75 -12.09 17.03
CA ARG A 180 -5.88 -11.32 16.13
C ARG A 180 -4.39 -11.50 16.47
N VAL A 181 -4.00 -11.16 17.71
CA VAL A 181 -2.59 -11.20 18.15
C VAL A 181 -2.01 -12.61 18.13
N PRO A 182 -2.66 -13.65 18.69
CA PRO A 182 -2.14 -15.02 18.62
C PRO A 182 -1.89 -15.49 17.18
N ARG A 183 -2.83 -15.21 16.25
CA ARG A 183 -2.66 -15.59 14.83
C ARG A 183 -1.50 -14.88 14.17
N LEU A 184 -1.34 -13.56 14.41
CA LEU A 184 -0.22 -12.79 13.85
C LEU A 184 1.14 -13.25 14.41
N GLN A 185 1.19 -13.63 15.69
CA GLN A 185 2.40 -14.18 16.31
C GLN A 185 2.77 -15.56 15.76
N GLU A 186 1.79 -16.45 15.59
CA GLU A 186 1.98 -17.77 14.99
C GLU A 186 2.43 -17.66 13.53
N TRP A 187 1.77 -16.81 12.75
CA TRP A 187 2.13 -16.52 11.36
C TRP A 187 3.55 -15.96 11.25
N PHE A 188 3.92 -14.99 12.10
CA PHE A 188 5.31 -14.50 12.16
C PHE A 188 6.31 -15.62 12.50
N GLY A 189 5.93 -16.55 13.37
CA GLY A 189 6.75 -17.71 13.73
C GLY A 189 7.18 -18.57 12.54
N GLN A 190 6.39 -18.59 11.46
CA GLN A 190 6.70 -19.34 10.24
C GLN A 190 7.80 -18.68 9.39
N TYR A 191 7.96 -17.35 9.49
CA TYR A 191 8.89 -16.56 8.69
C TYR A 191 10.09 -16.03 9.47
N LYS A 192 10.04 -16.06 10.81
CA LYS A 192 11.02 -15.41 11.70
C LYS A 192 12.48 -15.72 11.35
N ASP A 193 12.80 -16.97 11.01
CA ASP A 193 14.17 -17.40 10.72
C ASP A 193 14.67 -16.95 9.34
N GLN A 194 13.76 -16.52 8.45
CA GLN A 194 14.05 -16.03 7.10
C GLN A 194 14.10 -14.50 7.05
N LEU A 195 13.72 -13.83 8.15
CA LEU A 195 13.60 -12.38 8.24
C LEU A 195 14.77 -11.77 9.01
N PRO A 196 15.12 -10.50 8.75
CA PRO A 196 15.95 -9.73 9.65
C PRO A 196 15.33 -9.65 11.07
N GLN A 197 16.14 -9.34 12.07
CA GLN A 197 15.64 -9.21 13.44
C GLN A 197 14.55 -8.13 13.55
N MET A 198 13.31 -8.59 13.79
CA MET A 198 12.12 -7.76 13.96
C MET A 198 11.10 -8.45 14.86
N SER A 199 10.11 -7.69 15.32
CA SER A 199 8.95 -8.23 16.04
C SER A 199 7.84 -8.70 15.09
N TRP A 200 6.85 -9.43 15.61
CA TRP A 200 5.67 -9.84 14.84
C TRP A 200 4.87 -8.63 14.31
N TYR A 201 4.78 -7.55 15.08
CA TYR A 201 4.05 -6.33 14.68
C TYR A 201 4.83 -5.51 13.64
N GLU A 202 6.16 -5.58 13.64
CA GLU A 202 7.00 -5.00 12.59
C GLU A 202 6.91 -5.79 11.28
N PHE A 203 6.92 -7.13 11.35
CA PHE A 203 6.66 -7.98 10.19
C PHE A 203 5.25 -7.78 9.62
N SER A 204 4.25 -7.67 10.50
CA SER A 204 2.87 -7.39 10.10
C SER A 204 2.79 -6.05 9.35
N ALA A 205 3.44 -4.99 9.84
CA ALA A 205 3.54 -3.72 9.13
C ALA A 205 4.27 -3.89 7.77
N SER A 206 5.39 -4.61 7.71
CA SER A 206 6.11 -4.88 6.46
C SER A 206 5.28 -5.61 5.41
N SER A 207 4.24 -6.33 5.81
CA SER A 207 3.37 -7.11 4.94
C SER A 207 2.18 -6.33 4.39
N GLY A 208 1.84 -5.17 4.98
CA GLY A 208 0.63 -4.42 4.64
C GLY A 208 0.73 -3.45 3.46
N SER A 209 1.84 -3.43 2.73
CA SER A 209 2.09 -2.43 1.67
C SER A 209 2.10 -3.06 0.28
N THR A 210 1.52 -2.35 -0.69
CA THR A 210 1.47 -2.72 -2.11
C THR A 210 2.63 -2.16 -2.93
N LEU A 211 3.52 -1.36 -2.33
CA LEU A 211 4.56 -0.62 -3.05
C LEU A 211 5.58 -1.50 -3.80
N GLY A 212 5.93 -2.67 -3.26
CA GLY A 212 6.83 -3.61 -3.94
C GLY A 212 6.23 -4.17 -5.24
N ILE A 213 4.92 -4.44 -5.24
CA ILE A 213 4.16 -4.90 -6.42
C ILE A 213 4.17 -3.83 -7.51
N PHE A 214 3.83 -2.59 -7.15
CA PHE A 214 3.83 -1.47 -8.11
C PHE A 214 5.21 -1.25 -8.73
N CYS A 215 6.27 -1.36 -7.92
CA CYS A 215 7.64 -1.22 -8.39
C CYS A 215 8.01 -2.30 -9.42
N LEU A 216 7.77 -3.58 -9.07
CA LEU A 216 8.05 -4.72 -9.96
C LEU A 216 7.35 -4.58 -11.31
N VAL A 217 6.06 -4.25 -11.28
CA VAL A 217 5.24 -4.10 -12.47
C VAL A 217 5.71 -2.92 -13.33
N SER A 218 6.04 -1.77 -12.71
CA SER A 218 6.55 -0.62 -13.46
C SER A 218 7.89 -0.89 -14.16
N TYR A 219 8.80 -1.63 -13.53
CA TYR A 219 10.07 -1.99 -14.15
C TYR A 219 9.89 -2.99 -15.29
N ALA A 220 9.04 -4.01 -15.10
CA ALA A 220 8.72 -4.97 -16.14
C ALA A 220 8.02 -4.31 -17.35
N ALA A 221 7.15 -3.33 -17.11
CA ALA A 221 6.51 -2.55 -18.17
C ALA A 221 7.49 -1.66 -18.95
N ALA A 222 8.64 -1.33 -18.38
CA ALA A 222 9.72 -0.60 -19.04
C ALA A 222 10.78 -1.50 -19.67
N ASP A 223 10.51 -2.81 -19.81
CA ASP A 223 11.41 -3.82 -20.40
C ASP A 223 12.82 -3.83 -19.78
N TYR A 224 12.92 -3.57 -18.47
CA TYR A 224 14.16 -3.80 -17.72
C TYR A 224 14.42 -5.31 -17.59
N PRO A 225 15.69 -5.76 -17.51
CA PRO A 225 16.03 -7.18 -17.45
C PRO A 225 15.62 -7.80 -16.11
N MET A 226 14.39 -8.32 -16.01
CA MET A 226 13.80 -8.72 -14.73
C MET A 226 14.43 -9.97 -14.13
N GLU A 227 15.10 -10.82 -14.91
CA GLU A 227 15.76 -12.04 -14.42
C GLU A 227 16.74 -11.77 -13.29
N THR A 228 17.44 -10.64 -13.34
CA THR A 228 18.41 -10.24 -12.31
C THR A 228 17.87 -9.15 -11.37
N LEU A 229 16.84 -8.42 -11.81
CA LEU A 229 16.37 -7.22 -11.13
C LEU A 229 15.18 -7.51 -10.20
N ALA A 230 14.34 -8.50 -10.50
CA ALA A 230 13.10 -8.72 -9.77
C ALA A 230 13.32 -9.05 -8.28
N SER A 231 14.25 -9.96 -7.97
CA SER A 231 14.61 -10.28 -6.58
C SER A 231 15.17 -9.06 -5.84
N ARG A 232 16.06 -8.30 -6.50
CA ARG A 232 16.64 -7.07 -5.94
C ARG A 232 15.58 -6.02 -5.64
N ILE A 233 14.60 -5.82 -6.53
CA ILE A 233 13.49 -4.90 -6.27
C ILE A 233 12.67 -5.38 -5.07
N LYS A 234 12.31 -6.67 -5.03
CA LYS A 234 11.57 -7.25 -3.90
C LYS A 234 12.33 -7.01 -2.59
N GLU A 235 13.61 -7.37 -2.51
CA GLU A 235 14.46 -7.17 -1.31
C GLU A 235 14.73 -5.69 -0.99
N GLY A 236 14.72 -4.84 -2.02
CA GLY A 236 14.83 -3.39 -1.85
C GLY A 236 13.60 -2.81 -1.15
N TYR A 237 12.42 -3.34 -1.41
CA TYR A 237 11.15 -2.84 -0.88
C TYR A 237 10.70 -3.57 0.40
N PHE A 238 10.77 -4.89 0.41
CA PHE A 238 10.41 -5.74 1.53
C PHE A 238 11.67 -6.22 2.26
N PRO A 239 11.75 -6.09 3.60
CA PRO A 239 10.66 -5.66 4.50
C PRO A 239 10.64 -4.15 4.79
N TRP A 240 11.71 -3.42 4.49
CA TRP A 240 11.98 -2.14 5.14
C TRP A 240 11.18 -0.94 4.61
N VAL A 241 11.07 -0.77 3.29
CA VAL A 241 10.29 0.33 2.71
C VAL A 241 8.81 0.10 2.97
N GLN A 242 8.35 -1.14 2.81
CA GLN A 242 6.97 -1.52 3.11
C GLN A 242 6.65 -1.34 4.60
N GLY A 243 7.54 -1.77 5.48
CA GLY A 243 7.34 -1.61 6.92
C GLY A 243 7.37 -0.15 7.34
N LEU A 244 8.25 0.68 6.76
CA LEU A 244 8.25 2.12 7.00
C LEU A 244 6.92 2.76 6.56
N HIS A 245 6.40 2.38 5.38
CA HIS A 245 5.13 2.88 4.87
C HIS A 245 3.99 2.61 5.86
N ILE A 246 3.83 1.36 6.27
CA ILE A 246 2.68 0.96 7.10
C ILE A 246 2.86 1.35 8.56
N LEU A 247 4.09 1.34 9.09
CA LEU A 247 4.33 1.90 10.42
C LEU A 247 3.95 3.39 10.47
N LEU A 248 4.22 4.17 9.43
CA LEU A 248 3.80 5.58 9.37
C LEU A 248 2.28 5.74 9.37
N ASP A 249 1.58 4.87 8.65
CA ASP A 249 0.11 4.82 8.60
C ASP A 249 -0.48 4.59 10.00
N TYR A 250 -0.13 3.45 10.64
CA TYR A 250 -0.52 3.17 12.03
C TYR A 250 -0.06 4.23 13.03
N PHE A 251 1.08 4.88 12.78
CA PHE A 251 1.57 5.94 13.68
C PHE A 251 0.68 7.18 13.65
N VAL A 252 0.10 7.53 12.50
CA VAL A 252 -0.83 8.66 12.33
C VAL A 252 -2.19 8.34 12.93
N ASP A 253 -2.65 7.09 12.80
CA ASP A 253 -4.00 6.65 13.16
C ASP A 253 -4.17 6.20 14.62
N GLN A 254 -3.13 6.34 15.47
CA GLN A 254 -3.17 5.91 16.87
C GLN A 254 -4.41 6.33 17.65
N GLU A 255 -4.80 7.61 17.64
CA GLU A 255 -5.98 8.05 18.40
C GLU A 255 -7.30 7.53 17.80
N GLU A 256 -7.38 7.40 16.48
CA GLU A 256 -8.54 6.82 15.79
C GLU A 256 -8.69 5.35 16.14
N ASP A 257 -7.62 4.55 15.98
CA ASP A 257 -7.63 3.12 16.27
C ASP A 257 -7.94 2.85 17.74
N LYS A 258 -7.41 3.69 18.64
CA LYS A 258 -7.71 3.58 20.06
C LYS A 258 -9.19 3.84 20.38
N GLN A 259 -9.82 4.77 19.67
CA GLN A 259 -11.26 5.06 19.82
C GLN A 259 -12.13 3.98 19.17
N GLY A 260 -11.70 3.44 18.01
CA GLY A 260 -12.35 2.35 17.30
C GLY A 260 -12.21 0.98 17.98
N GLY A 261 -11.21 0.82 18.85
CA GLY A 261 -10.84 -0.49 19.41
C GLY A 261 -10.11 -1.37 18.39
N ASP A 262 -9.47 -0.73 17.42
CA ASP A 262 -8.78 -1.39 16.32
C ASP A 262 -7.34 -1.77 16.70
N LEU A 263 -6.82 -2.76 15.98
CA LEU A 263 -5.47 -3.26 16.20
C LEU A 263 -4.47 -2.23 15.65
N ASN A 264 -3.67 -1.60 16.50
CA ASN A 264 -2.59 -0.71 16.06
C ASN A 264 -1.21 -1.26 16.42
N PHE A 265 -0.34 -1.48 15.42
CA PHE A 265 0.98 -2.07 15.63
C PHE A 265 1.92 -1.19 16.48
N CYS A 266 1.73 0.13 16.51
CA CYS A 266 2.53 1.01 17.34
C CYS A 266 2.29 0.82 18.86
N PHE A 267 1.19 0.19 19.26
CA PHE A 267 0.86 -0.04 20.68
C PHE A 267 1.64 -1.20 21.32
N TYR A 268 2.26 -2.05 20.51
CA TYR A 268 2.99 -3.22 21.00
C TYR A 268 4.47 -2.98 21.26
N TYR A 269 4.96 -1.76 20.98
CA TYR A 269 6.27 -1.33 21.45
C TYR A 269 6.23 -1.10 22.96
N GLU A 270 7.27 -1.54 23.67
CA GLU A 270 7.36 -1.45 25.12
C GLU A 270 7.22 -0.01 25.63
N ASN A 271 7.78 0.96 24.88
CA ASN A 271 7.70 2.37 25.21
C ASN A 271 7.97 3.27 23.98
N GLU A 272 7.74 4.58 24.15
CA GLU A 272 7.94 5.59 23.10
C GLU A 272 9.39 5.67 22.59
N GLU A 273 10.38 5.36 23.44
CA GLU A 273 11.78 5.39 23.03
C GLU A 273 12.11 4.23 22.09
N MET A 274 11.65 3.02 22.43
CA MET A 274 11.78 1.85 21.56
C MET A 274 11.08 2.07 20.22
N LEU A 275 9.86 2.63 20.22
CA LEU A 275 9.13 2.97 19.00
C LEU A 275 9.96 3.91 18.09
N ILE A 276 10.52 4.98 18.67
CA ILE A 276 11.36 5.92 17.90
C ILE A 276 12.64 5.27 17.42
N GLU A 277 13.32 4.49 18.25
CA GLU A 277 14.54 3.79 17.87
C GLU A 277 14.29 2.89 16.66
N ARG A 278 13.23 2.08 16.71
CA ARG A 278 12.86 1.17 15.64
C ARG A 278 12.38 1.92 14.39
N PHE A 279 11.61 3.00 14.50
CA PHE A 279 11.32 3.87 13.36
C PHE A 279 12.58 4.38 12.66
N ASN A 280 13.57 4.85 13.41
CA ASN A 280 14.84 5.30 12.83
C ASN A 280 15.62 4.15 12.18
N HIS A 281 15.54 2.95 12.76
CA HIS A 281 16.10 1.76 12.16
C HIS A 281 15.43 1.46 10.80
N PHE A 282 14.10 1.45 10.73
CA PHE A 282 13.35 1.26 9.49
C PHE A 282 13.68 2.32 8.42
N ILE A 283 13.76 3.60 8.80
CA ILE A 283 14.17 4.68 7.88
C ILE A 283 15.56 4.41 7.30
N LYS A 284 16.53 4.07 8.18
CA LYS A 284 17.90 3.78 7.75
C LYS A 284 17.95 2.55 6.84
N GLN A 285 17.29 1.46 7.21
CA GLN A 285 17.31 0.23 6.43
C GLN A 285 16.59 0.39 5.09
N ALA A 286 15.47 1.12 5.06
CA ALA A 286 14.75 1.43 3.82
C ALA A 286 15.63 2.22 2.84
N ASP A 287 16.41 3.19 3.32
CA ASP A 287 17.34 3.95 2.46
C ASP A 287 18.54 3.11 1.99
N LEU A 288 19.01 2.15 2.81
CA LEU A 288 20.09 1.24 2.44
C LEU A 288 19.62 0.20 1.41
N SER A 289 18.44 -0.41 1.61
CA SER A 289 17.92 -1.49 0.76
C SER A 289 17.65 -1.03 -0.67
N ILE A 290 17.17 0.21 -0.85
CA ILE A 290 16.92 0.78 -2.17
C ILE A 290 18.14 1.42 -2.83
N ALA A 291 19.27 1.57 -2.12
CA ALA A 291 20.46 2.23 -2.65
C ALA A 291 21.11 1.47 -3.83
N VAL A 292 20.89 0.16 -3.88
CA VAL A 292 21.41 -0.72 -4.94
C VAL A 292 20.47 -0.83 -6.14
N LEU A 293 19.28 -0.24 -6.09
CA LEU A 293 18.31 -0.32 -7.18
C LEU A 293 18.67 0.65 -8.33
N PRO A 294 18.27 0.35 -9.57
CA PRO A 294 18.19 1.36 -10.61
C PRO A 294 17.37 2.55 -10.09
N HIS A 295 17.65 3.75 -10.60
CA HIS A 295 16.95 4.96 -10.17
C HIS A 295 16.94 5.17 -8.64
N ALA A 296 17.98 4.76 -7.89
CA ALA A 296 18.04 4.89 -6.43
C ALA A 296 17.61 6.26 -5.89
N ASN A 297 17.92 7.36 -6.60
CA ASN A 297 17.48 8.70 -6.22
C ASN A 297 15.96 8.89 -6.31
N PHE A 298 15.29 8.29 -7.29
CA PHE A 298 13.82 8.27 -7.36
C PHE A 298 13.24 7.55 -6.14
N HIS A 299 13.71 6.35 -5.84
CA HIS A 299 13.26 5.58 -4.68
C HIS A 299 13.51 6.32 -3.35
N ARG A 300 14.66 6.99 -3.19
CA ARG A 300 14.94 7.85 -2.01
C ARG A 300 13.95 9.00 -1.88
N LEU A 301 13.52 9.59 -3.00
CA LEU A 301 12.51 10.64 -2.99
C LEU A 301 11.13 10.08 -2.58
N ILE A 302 10.81 8.83 -2.95
CA ILE A 302 9.60 8.15 -2.47
C ILE A 302 9.65 7.96 -0.94
N ASN A 303 10.74 7.39 -0.38
CA ASN A 303 10.89 7.23 1.07
C ASN A 303 10.71 8.56 1.83
N LYS A 304 11.30 9.64 1.31
CA LYS A 304 11.15 11.00 1.87
C LYS A 304 9.74 11.54 1.71
N GLY A 305 9.09 11.25 0.59
CA GLY A 305 7.70 11.59 0.33
C GLY A 305 6.75 10.94 1.33
N LEU A 306 6.91 9.63 1.60
CA LEU A 306 6.13 8.91 2.60
C LEU A 306 6.23 9.60 3.98
N LEU A 307 7.46 9.81 4.47
CA LEU A 307 7.68 10.50 5.74
C LEU A 307 6.98 11.85 5.81
N ALA A 308 7.06 12.63 4.74
CA ALA A 308 6.48 13.95 4.75
C ALA A 308 4.96 14.00 4.62
N ILE A 309 4.36 13.12 3.82
CA ILE A 309 2.91 13.11 3.61
C ILE A 309 2.22 12.62 4.88
N TYR A 310 2.69 11.54 5.48
CA TYR A 310 2.11 10.98 6.71
C TYR A 310 2.41 11.86 7.93
N LEU A 311 3.64 12.35 8.12
CA LEU A 311 3.94 13.17 9.30
C LEU A 311 3.42 14.62 9.21
N ALA A 312 2.97 15.07 8.03
CA ALA A 312 2.25 16.33 7.87
C ALA A 312 0.73 16.19 8.04
N ASP A 313 0.23 15.01 8.42
CA ASP A 313 -1.19 14.78 8.60
C ASP A 313 -1.80 15.69 9.68
N GLN A 314 -3.06 16.09 9.48
CA GLN A 314 -3.79 16.87 10.47
C GLN A 314 -3.96 16.07 11.77
N LYS A 315 -4.22 14.76 11.68
CA LYS A 315 -4.32 13.83 12.82
C LYS A 315 -3.07 13.89 13.71
N VAL A 316 -1.88 14.03 13.11
CA VAL A 316 -0.62 14.17 13.86
C VAL A 316 -0.62 15.43 14.71
N ASN A 317 -1.17 16.55 14.21
CA ASN A 317 -1.20 17.82 14.93
C ASN A 317 -2.26 17.88 16.04
N GLU A 318 -3.34 17.12 15.88
CA GLU A 318 -4.43 16.98 16.87
C GLU A 318 -3.99 16.13 18.08
N GLN A 319 -3.01 15.26 17.88
CA GLN A 319 -2.49 14.35 18.90
C GLN A 319 -1.18 14.87 19.51
N ASN A 320 -1.24 15.45 20.73
CA ASN A 320 -0.07 16.05 21.39
C ASN A 320 1.14 15.11 21.49
N LYS A 321 0.91 13.83 21.85
CA LYS A 321 1.95 12.80 21.95
C LYS A 321 2.54 12.47 20.58
N VAL A 322 1.70 12.14 19.60
CA VAL A 322 2.14 11.80 18.23
C VAL A 322 2.90 12.96 17.59
N ARG A 323 2.43 14.20 17.73
CA ARG A 323 3.13 15.42 17.28
C ARG A 323 4.56 15.52 17.83
N ARG A 324 4.74 15.22 19.13
CA ARG A 324 6.06 15.25 19.78
C ARG A 324 6.99 14.18 19.21
N LEU A 325 6.48 12.96 19.01
CA LEU A 325 7.23 11.83 18.45
C LEU A 325 7.58 12.08 16.98
N ALA A 326 6.63 12.58 16.18
CA ALA A 326 6.83 12.93 14.78
C ALA A 326 8.01 13.91 14.60
N ARG A 327 8.09 14.95 15.43
CA ARG A 327 9.23 15.91 15.42
C ARG A 327 10.57 15.23 15.67
N ARG A 328 10.62 14.19 16.51
CA ARG A 328 11.85 13.43 16.78
C ARG A 328 12.24 12.57 15.58
N ILE A 329 11.27 11.92 14.93
CA ILE A 329 11.46 11.15 13.70
C ILE A 329 11.97 12.06 12.56
N ILE A 330 11.32 13.21 12.34
CA ILE A 330 11.69 14.18 11.29
C ILE A 330 13.10 14.72 11.48
N ARG A 331 13.49 15.09 12.71
CA ARG A 331 14.83 15.63 12.99
C ARG A 331 15.93 14.66 12.60
N LYS A 332 15.72 13.36 12.78
CA LYS A 332 16.68 12.31 12.37
C LYS A 332 16.66 12.03 10.87
N ALA A 333 15.53 12.26 10.17
CA ALA A 333 15.44 12.16 8.71
C ALA A 333 16.16 13.31 7.95
N GLY A 334 16.61 14.35 8.66
CA GLY A 334 17.43 15.45 8.11
C GLY A 334 16.67 16.55 7.37
N GLY A 335 17.40 17.53 6.83
CA GLY A 335 16.83 18.76 6.23
C GLY A 335 15.93 18.56 5.01
N ALA A 336 16.07 17.44 4.29
CA ALA A 336 15.16 17.08 3.21
C ALA A 336 13.74 16.75 3.72
N GLY A 337 13.60 16.23 4.95
CA GLY A 337 12.30 16.00 5.57
C GLY A 337 11.51 17.30 5.76
N TRP A 338 12.18 18.41 6.10
CA TRP A 338 11.54 19.72 6.21
C TRP A 338 11.03 20.28 4.88
N PHE A 339 11.80 20.11 3.80
CA PHE A 339 11.37 20.52 2.45
C PHE A 339 10.10 19.76 2.02
N PHE A 340 10.05 18.46 2.27
CA PHE A 340 8.88 17.67 1.92
C PHE A 340 7.71 17.92 2.85
N LEU A 341 7.91 18.21 4.15
CA LEU A 341 6.81 18.62 5.05
C LEU A 341 6.14 19.92 4.58
N MET A 342 6.92 20.90 4.12
CA MET A 342 6.37 22.11 3.50
C MET A 342 5.55 21.80 2.25
N ASN A 343 5.99 20.83 1.43
CA ASN A 343 5.28 20.44 0.21
C ASN A 343 4.06 19.55 0.48
N GLY A 344 4.11 18.63 1.45
CA GLY A 344 2.96 17.84 1.91
C GLY A 344 1.90 18.74 2.53
N TRP A 345 2.32 19.74 3.29
CA TRP A 345 1.43 20.79 3.78
C TRP A 345 0.82 21.63 2.64
N LEU A 346 1.60 21.96 1.59
CA LEU A 346 1.08 22.66 0.40
C LEU A 346 0.09 21.79 -0.39
N TYR A 347 0.39 20.51 -0.58
CA TYR A 347 -0.49 19.52 -1.22
C TYR A 347 -1.87 19.49 -0.56
N ARG A 348 -1.89 19.46 0.78
CA ARG A 348 -3.12 19.47 1.58
C ARG A 348 -3.81 20.84 1.62
N ARG A 349 -3.08 21.95 1.59
CA ARG A 349 -3.72 23.29 1.47
C ARG A 349 -4.43 23.52 0.14
N ILE A 350 -3.95 22.91 -0.93
CA ILE A 350 -4.63 22.92 -2.24
C ILE A 350 -5.89 22.02 -2.22
N LYS A 351 -6.04 21.15 -1.21
CA LYS A 351 -7.16 20.21 -1.06
C LYS A 351 -7.62 20.11 0.42
N PRO A 352 -8.35 21.11 0.95
CA PRO A 352 -8.91 21.02 2.29
C PRO A 352 -10.02 19.96 2.31
N GLY A 353 -9.80 18.85 3.02
CA GLY A 353 -10.79 17.77 3.14
C GLY A 353 -10.25 16.34 3.12
N LEU A 354 -8.95 16.15 3.36
CA LEU A 354 -8.40 14.86 3.82
C LEU A 354 -8.48 14.82 5.34
#